data_AF-A0A5E8AF67-F1
#
_entry.id   AF-A0A5E8AF67-F1
#
_cell.length_a   1.000
_cell.length_b   1.000
_cell.length_c   1.000
_cell.angle_alpha   90.00
_cell.angle_beta   90.00
_cell.angle_gamma   90.00
#
_symmetry.space_group_name_H-M   'P 1'
#
loop_
_entity.id
_entity.type
_entity.pdbx_description
1 polymer ?
#
loop_
_entity_poly.entity_id
_entity_poly.type
_entity_poly.pdbx_seq_one_letter_code
_entity_poly.pdbx_strand_id
1 'polypeptide(L)' 'MPDKETQKFSREMLPEIYTTMAVVSNPGLSRFIMNLLFSMSKPPISMKSFTDAEKAKKWMRKVKN' A
#
# COMPACT_ATOMS: atom_id res chain seq x y z
N MET A 1 -3.12 20.15 -0.53
CA MET A 1 -3.55 18.92 0.17
C MET A 1 -5.07 18.90 0.19
N PRO A 2 -5.73 17.74 -0.02
CA PRO A 2 -7.19 17.62 0.08
C PRO A 2 -7.68 17.98 1.49
N ASP A 3 -8.91 18.46 1.60
CA ASP A 3 -9.54 18.80 2.89
C ASP A 3 -9.79 17.55 3.75
N LYS A 4 -10.13 17.76 5.03
CA LYS A 4 -10.28 16.67 6.01
C LYS A 4 -11.40 15.69 5.66
N GLU A 5 -12.50 16.18 5.09
CA GLU A 5 -13.63 15.33 4.69
C GLU A 5 -13.26 14.47 3.49
N THR A 6 -12.60 15.07 2.48
CA THR A 6 -12.08 14.33 1.32
C THR A 6 -11.07 13.26 1.74
N GLN A 7 -10.19 13.55 2.71
CA GLN A 7 -9.24 12.56 3.24
C GLN A 7 -9.95 11.41 3.96
N LYS A 8 -10.98 11.70 4.75
CA LYS A 8 -11.77 10.70 5.46
C LYS A 8 -12.53 9.80 4.48
N PHE A 9 -13.25 10.39 3.54
CA PHE A 9 -13.95 9.68 2.47
C PHE A 9 -13.00 8.80 1.66
N SER A 10 -11.84 9.32 1.28
CA SER A 10 -10.83 8.52 0.56
C SER A 10 -10.38 7.31 1.39
N ARG A 11 -10.14 7.48 2.70
CA ARG A 11 -9.75 6.35 3.57
C ARG A 11 -10.83 5.29 3.69
N GLU A 12 -12.10 5.69 3.69
CA GLU A 12 -13.26 4.81 3.82
C GLU A 12 -13.53 4.04 2.51
N MET A 13 -13.41 4.68 1.35
CA MET A 13 -13.69 4.06 0.05
C MET A 13 -12.53 3.22 -0.48
N LEU A 14 -11.28 3.51 -0.07
CA LEU A 14 -10.09 2.80 -0.57
C LEU A 14 -10.16 1.27 -0.39
N PRO A 15 -10.58 0.73 0.77
CA PRO A 15 -10.79 -0.72 0.96
C PRO A 15 -11.88 -1.32 0.08
N GLU A 16 -12.92 -0.55 -0.27
CA GLU A 16 -14.02 -1.02 -1.12
C GLU A 16 -13.58 -1.15 -2.58
N ILE A 17 -12.72 -0.25 -3.04
CA ILE A 17 -12.27 -0.19 -4.44
C ILE A 17 -10.99 -1.02 -4.66
N TYR A 18 -10.11 -1.10 -3.65
CA TYR A 18 -8.82 -1.78 -3.72
C TYR A 18 -8.59 -2.69 -2.52
N THR A 19 -8.46 -3.99 -2.77
CA THR A 19 -8.23 -5.00 -1.71
C THR A 19 -6.79 -5.03 -1.21
N THR A 20 -5.81 -4.79 -2.10
CA THR A 20 -4.39 -4.94 -1.81
C THR A 20 -3.54 -4.05 -2.70
N MET A 21 -2.43 -3.53 -2.16
CA MET A 21 -1.48 -2.72 -2.91
C MET A 21 -0.05 -3.28 -2.77
N ALA A 22 0.61 -3.50 -3.91
CA ALA A 22 2.01 -3.88 -3.96
C ALA A 22 2.85 -2.69 -4.43
N VAL A 23 3.89 -2.35 -3.67
CA VAL A 23 4.84 -1.30 -4.04
C VAL A 23 6.12 -1.96 -4.53
N VAL A 24 6.56 -1.65 -5.75
CA VAL A 24 7.82 -2.17 -6.31
C VAL A 24 8.85 -1.06 -6.31
N SER A 25 9.94 -1.22 -5.57
CA SER A 25 10.99 -0.21 -5.47
C SER A 25 12.36 -0.84 -5.26
N ASN A 26 13.41 -0.13 -5.68
CA ASN A 26 14.78 -0.56 -5.46
C ASN A 26 15.08 -0.65 -3.96
N PRO A 27 15.87 -1.67 -3.51
CA PRO A 27 16.20 -1.85 -2.11
C PRO A 27 16.94 -0.64 -1.52
N GLY A 28 16.89 -0.49 -0.20
CA GLY A 28 17.54 0.59 0.53
C GLY A 28 16.55 1.65 1.03
N LEU A 29 16.73 2.89 0.61
CA LEU A 29 16.02 4.06 1.14
C LEU A 29 14.49 3.95 1.02
N SER A 30 13.98 3.41 -0.09
CA SER A 30 12.55 3.25 -0.30
C SER A 30 11.90 2.34 0.75
N ARG A 31 12.57 1.25 1.13
CA ARG A 31 12.09 0.32 2.17
C ARG A 31 12.13 0.96 3.55
N PHE A 32 13.18 1.73 3.83
CA PHE A 32 13.28 2.49 5.08
C PHE A 32 12.16 3.52 5.22
N ILE A 33 11.92 4.32 4.17
CA ILE A 33 10.85 5.32 4.13
C ILE A 33 9.47 4.67 4.28
N MET A 34 9.21 3.56 3.59
CA MET A 34 7.94 2.83 3.68
C MET A 34 7.70 2.26 5.09
N ASN A 35 8.72 1.69 5.73
CA ASN A 35 8.61 1.21 7.11
C ASN A 35 8.27 2.35 8.08
N LEU A 36 8.91 3.52 7.90
CA LEU A 36 8.64 4.69 8.72
C LEU A 36 7.21 5.21 8.50
N LEU A 37 6.78 5.40 7.26
CA LEU A 37 5.41 5.80 6.90
C LEU A 37 4.35 4.85 7.45
N PHE A 38 4.52 3.54 7.30
CA PHE A 38 3.53 2.56 7.76
C PHE A 38 3.51 2.39 9.28
N SER A 39 4.61 2.72 9.97
CA SER A 39 4.63 2.76 11.44
C SER A 39 3.79 3.92 11.99
N MET A 40 3.81 5.07 11.32
CA MET A 40 3.07 6.27 11.74
C MET A 40 1.62 6.27 11.25
N SER A 41 1.37 5.69 10.09
CA SER A 41 0.04 5.60 9.48
C SER A 41 -0.18 4.20 8.93
N LYS A 42 -0.90 3.36 9.68
CA LYS A 42 -1.29 2.04 9.19
C LYS A 42 -2.21 2.24 7.97
N PRO A 43 -1.87 1.66 6.81
CA PRO A 43 -2.71 1.78 5.64
C PRO A 43 -4.04 1.06 5.87
N PRO A 44 -5.15 1.57 5.31
CA PRO A 44 -6.48 0.98 5.47
C PRO A 44 -6.62 -0.36 4.69
N ILE A 45 -5.64 -0.68 3.84
CA ILE A 45 -5.60 -1.87 2.99
C ILE A 45 -4.28 -2.60 3.17
N SER A 46 -4.25 -3.89 2.88
CA SER A 46 -3.00 -4.67 2.96
C SER A 46 -2.00 -4.14 1.94
N MET A 47 -0.86 -3.67 2.44
CA MET A 47 0.22 -3.11 1.64
C MET A 47 1.49 -3.92 1.83
N LYS A 48 2.19 -4.22 0.74
CA LYS A 48 3.48 -4.91 0.80
C LYS A 48 4.47 -4.37 -0.21
N SER A 49 5.70 -4.15 0.25
CA SER A 49 6.81 -3.68 -0.58
C SER A 49 7.61 -4.87 -1.14
N PHE A 50 8.03 -4.75 -2.39
CA PHE A 50 8.80 -5.74 -3.13
C PHE A 50 9.95 -5.05 -3.88
N THR A 51 11.03 -5.79 -4.11
CA THR A 51 12.13 -5.38 -5.01
C THR A 51 12.02 -6.02 -6.39
N ASP A 52 11.01 -6.86 -6.60
CA ASP A 52 10.83 -7.71 -7.77
C ASP A 52 9.35 -7.66 -8.18
N ALA A 53 9.11 -7.21 -9.41
CA ALA A 53 7.77 -7.02 -9.94
C ALA A 53 7.00 -8.33 -10.13
N GLU A 54 7.67 -9.44 -10.47
CA GLU A 54 7.03 -10.74 -10.65
C GLU A 54 6.60 -11.34 -9.32
N LYS A 55 7.42 -11.19 -8.28
CA LYS A 55 7.02 -11.56 -6.91
C LYS A 55 5.82 -10.73 -6.41
N ALA A 56 5.79 -9.44 -6.73
CA ALA A 56 4.67 -8.55 -6.39
C ALA A 56 3.38 -9.03 -7.07
N LYS A 57 3.41 -9.27 -8.39
CA LYS A 57 2.26 -9.79 -9.15
C LYS A 57 1.77 -11.13 -8.60
N LYS A 58 2.69 -12.06 -8.30
CA LYS A 58 2.34 -13.39 -7.76
C LYS A 58 1.65 -13.26 -6.39
N TRP A 59 2.11 -12.35 -5.54
CA TRP A 59 1.45 -12.07 -4.27
C TRP A 59 0.05 -11.45 -4.46
N MET A 60 -0.09 -10.45 -5.33
CA MET A 60 -1.41 -9.83 -5.59
C MET A 60 -2.44 -10.84 -6.10
N ARG A 61 -2.02 -11.78 -6.97
CA ARG A 61 -2.90 -12.87 -7.43
C ARG A 61 -3.33 -13.81 -6.30
N LYS A 62 -2.49 -14.05 -5.29
CA LYS A 62 -2.84 -14.87 -4.12
C LYS A 62 -3.81 -14.18 -3.17
N VAL A 63 -3.78 -12.85 -3.08
CA VAL A 63 -4.68 -12.10 -2.19
C VAL A 63 -6.06 -11.88 -2.81
N LYS A 64 -6.18 -12.02 -4.14
CA LYS A 64 -7.46 -11.92 -4.87
C LYS A 64 -8.32 -13.19 -4.78
N ASN A 65 -7.74 -14.33 -4.40
CA ASN A 65 -8.44 -15.61 -4.19
C ASN A 65 -8.71 -15.85 -2.71
#